data_AF-A0A1J3F7D4-F1
#
_entry.id   AF-A0A1J3F7D4-F1
#
_cell.length_a   1.000
_cell.length_b   1.000
_cell.length_c   1.000
_cell.angle_alpha   90.00
_cell.angle_beta   90.00
_cell.angle_gamma   90.00
#
_symmetry.space_group_name_H-M   'P 1'
#
loop_
_entity.id
_entity.type
_entity.pdbx_description
1 polymer ?
#
loop_
_entity_poly.entity_id
_entity_poly.type
_entity_poly.pdbx_seq_one_letter_code
_entity_poly.pdbx_strand_id
1 'polypeptide(L)'
;IKPDGTILCQHGEAECALNAIHACAINAYPDVMKHFGYIYCTERLVLENKLEKWGDCFEMVGLSRAAFDCYINGYGNQFEQRYAEETSQLSPAHKFVPWVVVNNQPLQENYHNFVMYVCNAYGSNQVPEACRILNSSMETLSSFNSSMQKLSNSHQVCYSNL
;
A
#
# COMPACT_ATOMS: atom_id res chain seq x y z
N ILE A 1 -3.20 -16.01 -14.15
CA ILE A 1 -2.13 -16.86 -14.71
C ILE A 1 -2.76 -17.77 -15.75
N LYS A 2 -2.20 -17.83 -16.96
CA LYS A 2 -2.66 -18.73 -18.03
C LYS A 2 -2.25 -20.18 -17.71
N PRO A 3 -2.88 -21.19 -18.33
CA PRO A 3 -2.50 -22.60 -18.14
C PRO A 3 -1.04 -22.93 -18.48
N ASP A 4 -0.41 -22.13 -19.36
CA ASP A 4 1.01 -22.25 -19.74
C ASP A 4 1.98 -21.58 -18.72
N GLY A 5 1.45 -21.08 -17.60
CA GLY A 5 2.23 -20.38 -16.57
C GLY A 5 2.48 -18.90 -16.85
N THR A 6 2.01 -18.37 -18.00
CA THR A 6 2.16 -16.94 -18.33
C THR A 6 1.35 -16.07 -17.36
N ILE A 7 2.00 -15.06 -16.80
CA ILE A 7 1.37 -14.05 -15.95
C ILE A 7 0.82 -12.94 -16.85
N LEU A 8 -0.43 -12.55 -16.60
CA LEU A 8 -1.09 -11.44 -17.28
C LEU A 8 -1.40 -10.37 -16.25
N CYS A 9 -1.01 -9.13 -16.56
CA CYS A 9 -1.21 -7.98 -15.71
C CYS A 9 -2.09 -6.96 -16.43
N GLN A 10 -2.88 -6.20 -15.67
CA GLN A 10 -3.93 -5.30 -16.19
C GLN A 10 -3.34 -4.12 -16.98
N HIS A 11 -2.09 -3.74 -16.68
CA HIS A 11 -1.33 -2.68 -17.33
C HIS A 11 -0.24 -3.23 -18.27
N GLY A 12 -0.35 -4.50 -18.68
CA GLY A 12 0.52 -5.11 -19.69
C GLY A 12 1.87 -5.62 -19.16
N GLU A 13 2.79 -5.89 -20.09
CA GLU A 13 4.06 -6.59 -19.80
C GLU A 13 4.99 -5.79 -18.87
N ALA A 14 4.95 -4.47 -18.91
CA ALA A 14 5.78 -3.62 -18.06
C ALA A 14 5.41 -3.78 -16.56
N GLU A 15 4.12 -3.88 -16.23
CA GLU A 15 3.65 -4.17 -14.87
C GLU A 15 4.08 -5.58 -14.45
N CYS A 16 3.94 -6.58 -15.33
CA CYS A 16 4.39 -7.93 -15.00
C CYS A 16 5.91 -8.00 -14.76
N ALA A 17 6.71 -7.30 -15.57
CA ALA A 17 8.16 -7.23 -15.39
C ALA A 17 8.53 -6.55 -14.07
N LEU A 18 7.84 -5.46 -13.72
CA LEU A 18 8.00 -4.74 -12.45
C LEU A 18 7.66 -5.62 -11.24
N ASN A 19 6.50 -6.30 -11.27
CA ASN A 19 6.11 -7.19 -10.18
C ASN A 19 7.16 -8.30 -9.99
N ALA A 20 7.64 -8.92 -11.08
CA ALA A 20 8.65 -9.96 -11.02
C ALA A 20 9.99 -9.47 -10.42
N ILE A 21 10.46 -8.26 -10.78
CA ILE A 21 11.69 -7.72 -10.19
C ILE A 21 11.49 -7.28 -8.73
N HIS A 22 10.30 -6.80 -8.35
CA HIS A 22 9.95 -6.50 -6.95
C HIS A 22 9.92 -7.76 -6.10
N ALA A 23 9.32 -8.84 -6.60
CA ALA A 23 9.34 -10.14 -5.95
C ALA A 23 10.78 -10.65 -5.74
N CYS A 24 11.61 -10.51 -6.76
CA CYS A 24 13.04 -10.80 -6.64
C CYS A 24 13.75 -9.91 -5.62
N ALA A 25 13.42 -8.62 -5.53
CA ALA A 25 13.99 -7.72 -4.53
C ALA A 25 13.62 -8.11 -3.09
N ILE A 26 12.35 -8.48 -2.86
CA ILE A 26 11.87 -8.98 -1.55
C ILE A 26 12.65 -10.23 -1.14
N ASN A 27 12.82 -11.18 -2.07
CA ASN A 27 13.55 -12.42 -1.79
C ASN A 27 15.06 -12.20 -1.60
N ALA A 28 15.70 -11.39 -2.46
CA ALA A 28 17.13 -11.15 -2.42
C ALA A 28 17.58 -10.29 -1.23
N TYR A 29 16.70 -9.41 -0.75
CA TYR A 29 16.99 -8.46 0.32
C TYR A 29 15.98 -8.58 1.46
N PRO A 30 16.15 -9.55 2.39
CA PRO A 30 15.22 -9.74 3.51
C PRO A 30 15.06 -8.54 4.45
N ASP A 31 16.01 -7.61 4.41
CA ASP A 31 15.91 -6.32 5.10
C ASP A 31 14.84 -5.44 4.44
N VAL A 32 13.78 -5.14 5.20
CA VAL A 32 12.64 -4.33 4.74
C VAL A 32 13.07 -2.97 4.21
N MET A 33 14.03 -2.30 4.86
CA MET A 33 14.46 -0.98 4.43
C MET A 33 15.16 -1.05 3.06
N LYS A 34 15.79 -2.18 2.75
CA LYS A 34 16.48 -2.41 1.47
C LYS A 34 15.51 -2.70 0.35
N HIS A 35 14.70 -3.76 0.45
CA HIS A 35 13.78 -4.09 -0.65
C HIS A 35 12.71 -3.02 -0.82
N PHE A 36 12.19 -2.45 0.27
CA PHE A 36 11.18 -1.40 0.19
C PHE A 36 11.76 -0.13 -0.43
N GLY A 37 13.02 0.22 -0.12
CA GLY A 37 13.70 1.34 -0.77
C GLY A 37 13.77 1.20 -2.29
N TYR A 38 14.11 0.00 -2.78
CA TYR A 38 14.12 -0.29 -4.21
C TYR A 38 12.73 -0.21 -4.84
N ILE A 39 11.72 -0.86 -4.24
CA ILE A 39 10.33 -0.82 -4.70
C ILE A 39 9.85 0.63 -4.78
N TYR A 40 10.03 1.41 -3.71
CA TYR A 40 9.68 2.82 -3.66
C TYR A 40 10.33 3.64 -4.77
N CYS A 41 11.64 3.44 -5.01
CA CYS A 41 12.36 4.13 -6.08
C CYS A 41 11.73 3.82 -7.46
N THR A 42 11.48 2.55 -7.76
CA THR A 42 10.91 2.16 -9.06
C THR A 42 9.46 2.62 -9.23
N GLU A 43 8.63 2.55 -8.18
CA GLU A 43 7.25 3.06 -8.20
C GLU A 43 7.20 4.58 -8.44
N ARG A 44 8.16 5.33 -7.87
CA ARG A 44 8.34 6.77 -8.16
C ARG A 44 8.64 7.01 -9.63
N LEU A 45 9.48 6.19 -10.26
CA LEU A 45 9.78 6.30 -11.69
C LEU A 45 8.56 6.02 -12.56
N VAL A 46 7.67 5.10 -12.17
CA VAL A 46 6.39 4.87 -12.86
C VAL A 46 5.53 6.13 -12.85
N LEU A 47 5.37 6.76 -11.69
CA LEU A 47 4.61 8.02 -11.55
C LEU A 47 5.21 9.18 -12.35
N GLU A 48 6.53 9.19 -12.51
CA GLU A 48 7.25 10.21 -13.29
C GLU A 48 7.35 9.89 -14.79
N ASN A 49 6.81 8.75 -15.23
CA ASN A 49 6.95 8.23 -16.60
C ASN A 49 8.42 8.12 -17.04
N LYS A 50 9.26 7.56 -16.15
CA LYS A 50 10.71 7.36 -16.32
C LYS A 50 11.13 5.91 -16.01
N LEU A 51 10.24 4.96 -16.27
CA LEU A 51 10.45 3.55 -15.91
C LEU A 51 11.69 2.94 -16.58
N GLU A 52 12.15 3.49 -17.71
CA GLU A 52 13.40 3.10 -18.36
C GLU A 52 14.64 3.19 -17.44
N LYS A 53 14.56 3.96 -16.35
CA LYS A 53 15.64 4.16 -15.37
C LYS A 53 15.56 3.22 -14.16
N TRP A 54 14.72 2.19 -14.20
CA TRP A 54 14.53 1.28 -13.07
C TRP A 54 15.84 0.66 -12.53
N GLY A 55 16.82 0.41 -13.42
CA GLY A 55 18.12 -0.12 -13.04
C GLY A 55 18.93 0.82 -12.15
N ASP A 56 18.78 2.14 -12.32
CA ASP A 56 19.47 3.15 -11.52
C ASP A 56 19.08 3.04 -10.03
N CYS A 57 17.87 2.54 -9.74
CA CYS A 57 17.40 2.35 -8.38
C CYS A 57 18.27 1.38 -7.56
N PHE A 58 18.95 0.40 -8.19
CA PHE A 58 19.88 -0.46 -7.47
C PHE A 58 21.03 0.34 -6.86
N GLU A 59 21.62 1.25 -7.65
CA GLU A 59 22.72 2.09 -7.19
C GLU A 59 22.23 3.13 -6.18
N MET A 60 21.10 3.78 -6.45
CA MET A 60 20.52 4.82 -5.57
C MET A 60 20.22 4.32 -4.15
N VAL A 61 19.80 3.06 -4.01
CA VAL A 61 19.50 2.46 -2.69
C VAL A 61 20.61 1.52 -2.18
N GLY A 62 21.77 1.51 -2.84
CA GLY A 62 22.96 0.78 -2.38
C GLY A 62 22.81 -0.75 -2.40
N LEU A 63 22.12 -1.28 -3.41
CA LEU A 63 21.86 -2.72 -3.57
C LEU A 63 22.76 -3.36 -4.61
N SER A 64 23.04 -4.64 -4.39
CA SER A 64 23.77 -5.49 -5.34
C SER A 64 22.92 -5.85 -6.57
N ARG A 65 23.45 -6.71 -7.43
CA ARG A 65 22.72 -7.28 -8.57
C ARG A 65 21.87 -8.51 -8.23
N ALA A 66 21.80 -8.96 -6.98
CA ALA A 66 21.13 -10.22 -6.61
C ALA A 66 19.66 -10.30 -7.09
N ALA A 67 18.89 -9.22 -6.96
CA ALA A 67 17.52 -9.19 -7.48
C ALA A 67 17.45 -9.21 -9.01
N PHE A 68 18.38 -8.53 -9.69
CA PHE A 68 18.49 -8.57 -11.15
C PHE A 68 18.84 -9.99 -11.64
N ASP A 69 19.79 -10.65 -10.99
CA ASP A 69 20.18 -12.02 -11.31
C ASP A 69 19.01 -13.00 -11.09
N CYS A 70 18.23 -12.80 -10.02
CA CYS A 70 16.97 -13.53 -9.79
C CYS A 70 15.98 -13.35 -10.94
N TYR A 71 15.81 -12.10 -11.42
CA TYR A 71 14.86 -11.76 -12.47
C TYR A 71 15.24 -12.38 -13.82
N ILE A 72 16.49 -12.23 -14.26
CA ILE A 72 16.94 -12.76 -15.57
C ILE A 72 16.96 -14.30 -15.61
N ASN A 73 17.11 -14.97 -14.47
CA ASN A 73 17.03 -16.43 -14.37
C ASN A 73 15.58 -16.94 -14.24
N GLY A 74 14.58 -16.05 -14.32
CA GLY A 74 13.16 -16.42 -14.34
C GLY A 74 12.55 -16.76 -12.99
N TYR A 75 13.30 -16.62 -11.88
CA TYR A 75 12.78 -16.88 -10.53
C TYR A 75 11.67 -15.90 -10.13
N GLY A 76 11.68 -14.68 -10.66
CA GLY A 76 10.62 -13.69 -10.43
C GLY A 76 9.22 -14.23 -10.76
N ASN A 77 9.06 -14.93 -11.88
CA ASN A 77 7.77 -15.51 -12.27
C ASN A 77 7.32 -16.63 -11.32
N GLN A 78 8.25 -17.38 -10.73
CA GLN A 78 7.92 -18.40 -9.73
C GLN A 78 7.41 -17.76 -8.44
N PHE A 79 8.03 -16.66 -8.00
CA PHE A 79 7.54 -15.90 -6.85
C PHE A 79 6.18 -15.26 -7.11
N GLU A 80 5.96 -14.70 -8.30
CA GLU A 80 4.67 -14.14 -8.69
C GLU A 80 3.54 -15.19 -8.72
N GLN A 81 3.83 -16.43 -9.13
CA GLN A 81 2.85 -17.53 -9.02
C GLN A 81 2.45 -17.79 -7.57
N ARG A 82 3.43 -17.82 -6.65
CA ARG A 82 3.16 -17.96 -5.22
C ARG A 82 2.37 -16.76 -4.67
N TYR A 83 2.71 -15.53 -5.04
CA TYR A 83 1.98 -14.35 -4.61
C TYR A 83 0.55 -14.30 -5.17
N ALA A 84 0.32 -14.83 -6.38
CA ALA A 84 -1.03 -15.00 -6.91
C ALA A 84 -1.84 -15.99 -6.08
N GLU A 85 -1.24 -17.11 -5.63
CA GLU A 85 -1.88 -18.05 -4.72
C GLU A 85 -2.22 -17.40 -3.37
N GLU A 86 -1.25 -16.72 -2.75
CA GLU A 86 -1.45 -15.99 -1.48
C GLU A 86 -2.56 -14.93 -1.62
N THR A 87 -2.58 -14.19 -2.72
CA THR A 87 -3.62 -13.19 -3.02
C THR A 87 -5.00 -13.83 -3.26
N SER A 88 -5.05 -15.03 -3.87
CA SER A 88 -6.30 -15.76 -4.10
C SER A 88 -6.94 -16.29 -2.82
N GLN A 89 -6.14 -16.45 -1.76
CA GLN A 89 -6.58 -16.94 -0.44
C GLN A 89 -7.09 -15.81 0.47
N LEU A 90 -7.04 -14.55 0.01
CA LEU A 90 -7.61 -13.43 0.76
C LEU A 90 -9.10 -13.67 1.04
N SER A 91 -9.48 -13.51 2.30
CA SER A 91 -10.87 -13.61 2.77
C SER A 91 -11.28 -12.31 3.46
N PRO A 92 -12.26 -11.57 2.92
CA PRO A 92 -12.92 -11.79 1.64
C PRO A 92 -11.94 -11.56 0.46
N ALA A 93 -12.29 -12.11 -0.70
CA ALA A 93 -11.56 -11.82 -1.93
C ALA A 93 -11.47 -10.30 -2.17
N HIS A 94 -10.30 -9.83 -2.57
CA HIS A 94 -10.09 -8.41 -2.87
C HIS A 94 -10.95 -7.99 -4.06
N LYS A 95 -11.44 -6.74 -4.03
CA LYS A 95 -12.33 -6.20 -5.07
C LYS A 95 -11.66 -5.14 -5.96
N PHE A 96 -10.52 -4.63 -5.50
CA PHE A 96 -9.72 -3.60 -6.15
C PHE A 96 -8.32 -3.63 -5.54
N VAL A 97 -7.40 -2.88 -6.14
CA VAL A 97 -6.07 -2.58 -5.60
C VAL A 97 -5.94 -1.07 -5.37
N PRO A 98 -5.22 -0.61 -4.32
CA PRO A 98 -4.53 -1.42 -3.31
C PRO A 98 -5.50 -2.12 -2.33
N TRP A 99 -5.15 -3.33 -1.88
CA TRP A 99 -5.89 -4.08 -0.86
C TRP A 99 -5.08 -4.14 0.44
N VAL A 100 -5.46 -3.28 1.41
CA VAL A 100 -4.72 -3.15 2.68
C VAL A 100 -5.39 -3.95 3.78
N VAL A 101 -4.60 -4.74 4.50
CA VAL A 101 -5.04 -5.57 5.63
C VAL A 101 -4.22 -5.22 6.87
N VAL A 102 -4.90 -4.94 7.99
CA VAL A 102 -4.27 -4.72 9.30
C VAL A 102 -4.84 -5.76 10.26
N ASN A 103 -3.99 -6.62 10.85
CA ASN A 103 -4.41 -7.71 11.75
C ASN A 103 -5.61 -8.53 11.21
N ASN A 104 -5.48 -9.03 9.97
CA ASN A 104 -6.51 -9.80 9.27
C ASN A 104 -7.82 -9.04 8.97
N GLN A 105 -7.87 -7.73 9.26
CA GLN A 105 -8.99 -6.87 8.89
C GLN A 105 -8.69 -6.16 7.56
N PRO A 106 -9.41 -6.47 6.47
CA PRO A 106 -9.33 -5.70 5.23
C PRO A 106 -9.94 -4.31 5.46
N LEU A 107 -9.22 -3.25 5.07
CA LEU A 107 -9.70 -1.87 5.24
C LEU A 107 -10.69 -1.45 4.15
N GLN A 108 -10.72 -2.16 3.02
CA GLN A 108 -11.55 -1.85 1.85
C GLN A 108 -11.37 -0.37 1.48
N GLU A 109 -12.45 0.37 1.22
CA GLU A 109 -12.41 1.78 0.79
C GLU A 109 -11.74 2.71 1.81
N ASN A 110 -11.57 2.23 3.05
CA ASN A 110 -10.90 2.99 4.12
C ASN A 110 -9.36 2.82 4.11
N TYR A 111 -8.79 2.23 3.06
CA TYR A 111 -7.35 1.95 2.99
C TYR A 111 -6.46 3.18 3.15
N HIS A 112 -6.92 4.36 2.75
CA HIS A 112 -6.19 5.62 2.94
C HIS A 112 -5.92 5.95 4.42
N ASN A 113 -6.79 5.49 5.32
CA ASN A 113 -6.66 5.73 6.76
C ASN A 113 -5.84 4.64 7.47
N PHE A 114 -5.05 3.83 6.75
CA PHE A 114 -4.30 2.71 7.33
C PHE A 114 -3.45 3.10 8.54
N VAL A 115 -2.88 4.32 8.58
CA VAL A 115 -2.08 4.78 9.73
C VAL A 115 -2.92 4.79 11.01
N MET A 116 -4.17 5.23 10.95
CA MET A 116 -5.10 5.19 12.10
C MET A 116 -5.32 3.75 12.56
N TYR A 117 -5.54 2.81 11.63
CA TYR A 117 -5.72 1.40 11.96
C TYR A 117 -4.47 0.79 12.59
N VAL A 118 -3.27 1.10 12.07
CA VAL A 118 -1.98 0.69 12.65
C VAL A 118 -1.82 1.26 14.06
N CYS A 119 -2.11 2.55 14.26
CA CYS A 119 -2.02 3.19 15.56
C CYS A 119 -2.97 2.56 16.59
N ASN A 120 -4.20 2.23 16.21
CA ASN A 120 -5.15 1.54 17.06
C ASN A 120 -4.71 0.10 17.40
N ALA A 121 -3.97 -0.54 16.49
CA ALA A 121 -3.45 -1.90 16.69
C ALA A 121 -2.24 -1.97 17.63
N TYR A 122 -1.53 -0.86 17.88
CA TYR A 122 -0.31 -0.81 18.71
C TYR A 122 -0.55 -1.03 20.22
N GLY A 123 -1.80 -0.97 20.69
CA GLY A 123 -2.14 -1.17 22.10
C GLY A 123 -1.74 0.02 23.00
N SER A 124 -1.71 -0.18 24.34
CA SER A 124 -1.67 0.93 25.31
C SER A 124 -0.28 1.39 25.78
N ASN A 125 0.79 0.60 25.59
CA ASN A 125 2.00 0.79 26.42
C ASN A 125 3.21 1.38 25.68
N GLN A 126 3.26 1.36 24.34
CA GLN A 126 4.37 1.94 23.55
C GLN A 126 3.90 2.40 22.15
N VAL A 127 3.02 3.40 22.10
CA VAL A 127 2.53 3.93 20.83
C VAL A 127 3.49 4.99 20.27
N PRO A 128 3.88 4.93 18.98
CA PRO A 128 4.69 5.96 18.34
C PRO A 128 4.09 7.37 18.46
N GLU A 129 4.93 8.40 18.53
CA GLU A 129 4.50 9.80 18.63
C GLU A 129 3.52 10.21 17.52
N ALA A 130 3.77 9.74 16.30
CA ALA A 130 2.92 9.99 15.14
C ALA A 130 1.44 9.60 15.40
N CYS A 131 1.19 8.54 16.17
CA CYS A 131 -0.16 8.11 16.51
C CYS A 131 -0.84 9.02 17.54
N ARG A 132 -0.07 9.58 18.49
CA ARG A 132 -0.62 10.54 19.47
C ARG A 132 -1.09 11.82 18.77
N ILE A 133 -0.30 12.32 17.82
CA ILE A 133 -0.64 13.50 17.02
C ILE A 133 -1.91 13.25 16.18
N LEU A 134 -2.02 12.09 15.54
CA LEU A 134 -3.20 11.73 14.75
C LEU A 134 -4.49 11.72 15.60
N ASN A 135 -4.45 11.09 16.79
CA ASN A 135 -5.60 11.05 17.68
C ASN A 135 -6.05 12.46 18.11
N SER A 136 -5.09 13.34 18.46
CA SER A 136 -5.41 14.72 18.83
C SER A 136 -6.03 15.55 17.68
N SER A 137 -5.62 15.27 16.44
CA SER A 137 -6.15 15.93 15.24
C SER A 137 -7.57 15.48 14.93
N MET A 138 -7.89 14.21 15.17
CA MET A 138 -9.25 13.68 15.03
C MET A 138 -10.19 14.16 16.16
N GLU A 139 -9.70 14.24 17.40
CA GLU A 139 -10.45 14.79 18.53
C GLU A 139 -10.79 16.26 18.31
N THR A 140 -9.85 17.05 17.79
CA THR A 140 -10.12 18.45 17.44
C THR A 140 -11.16 18.54 16.31
N LEU A 141 -11.01 17.80 15.20
CA LEU A 141 -11.98 17.81 14.11
C LEU A 141 -13.39 17.36 14.54
N SER A 142 -13.49 16.34 15.40
CA SER A 142 -14.78 15.89 15.95
C SER A 142 -15.40 16.90 16.93
N SER A 143 -14.58 17.60 17.73
CA SER A 143 -15.01 18.71 18.57
C SER A 143 -15.52 19.90 17.75
N PHE A 144 -14.83 20.24 16.66
CA PHE A 144 -15.30 21.27 15.70
C PHE A 144 -16.61 20.87 15.04
N ASN A 145 -16.74 19.64 14.54
CA ASN A 145 -17.97 19.15 13.90
C ASN A 145 -19.14 19.07 14.89
N SER A 146 -18.92 18.63 16.13
CA SER A 146 -19.96 18.61 17.16
C SER A 146 -20.37 20.02 17.60
N SER A 147 -19.44 20.98 17.60
CA SER A 147 -19.73 22.40 17.83
C SER A 147 -20.55 22.99 16.68
N MET A 148 -20.22 22.66 15.43
CA MET A 148 -21.00 23.07 14.25
C MET A 148 -22.39 22.43 14.22
N GLN A 149 -22.53 21.15 14.60
CA GLN A 149 -23.84 20.51 14.77
C GLN A 149 -24.64 21.12 15.91
N LYS A 150 -24.02 21.51 17.03
CA LYS A 150 -24.69 22.26 18.11
C LYS A 150 -25.13 23.64 17.64
N LEU A 151 -24.33 24.36 16.84
CA LEU A 151 -24.74 25.63 16.23
C LEU A 151 -25.89 25.44 15.23
N SER A 152 -25.86 24.37 14.43
CA SER A 152 -26.92 24.00 13.49
C SER A 152 -28.22 23.64 14.22
N ASN A 153 -28.14 22.88 15.31
CA ASN A 153 -29.30 22.49 16.13
C ASN A 153 -29.82 23.63 17.02
N SER A 154 -29.03 24.70 17.23
CA SER A 154 -29.48 25.90 17.94
C SER A 154 -30.25 26.88 17.05
N HIS A 155 -30.29 26.66 15.73
CA HIS A 155 -31.07 27.45 14.78
C HIS A 155 -32.15 26.58 14.14
N GLN A 156 -33.23 26.32 14.88
CA GLN A 156 -34.48 25.91 14.26
C GLN A 156 -35.06 27.14 13.54
N VAL A 157 -34.62 27.37 12.31
CA VAL A 157 -35.18 28.42 11.45
C VAL A 157 -36.54 27.93 10.97
N CYS A 158 -37.61 28.54 11.47
CA CYS A 158 -38.94 28.39 10.90
C CYS A 158 -38.91 28.97 9.48
N TYR A 159 -38.98 28.12 8.46
CA TYR A 159 -39.25 28.59 7.10
C TYR A 159 -40.72 29.01 7.02
N SER A 160 -40.98 30.29 6.78
CA SER A 160 -42.30 30.75 6.34
C SER A 160 -42.46 30.38 4.87
N ASN A 161 -43.35 29.44 4.57
CA ASN A 161 -43.78 29.16 3.21
C ASN A 161 -44.44 30.40 2.61
N LEU A 162 -43.96 30.80 1.43
CA LEU A 162 -44.69 31.61 0.45
C LEU A 162 -44.97 30.73 -0.77
#